data_AF-A0AAD5W1A2-F1
#
_entry.id   AF-A0AAD5W1A2-F1
#
_cell.length_a   1.000
_cell.length_b   1.000
_cell.length_c   1.000
_cell.angle_alpha   90.00
_cell.angle_beta   90.00
_cell.angle_gamma   90.00
#
_symmetry.space_group_name_H-M   'P 1'
#
loop_
_entity.id
_entity.type
_entity.pdbx_description
1 polymer ?
#
loop_
_entity_poly.entity_id
_entity_poly.type
_entity_poly.pdbx_seq_one_letter_code
_entity_poly.pdbx_strand_id
1 'polypeptide(L)'
;MSDPSQSQQPKSALLPNEKTIEPSSSAPTLDLTTLYAVLQALNLQQQPQRPPPSFKALTPMLSTAWNWEKDPVLKHSKDNWKSWSKCVGVILCQYNTSNYVSSKTYQMVPPDAEGRINWEGAYNMICGFILTTISLKEIGPFKSITAAKELWESLEEVYNQPGLLSHCDINSKIWNHPFSWSSPIADQLHDLWELIGSLYEQGIPSENDLYLLVIMWNLNSPDMASEVLP
;
A
#
# COMPACT_ATOMS: atom_id res chain seq x y z
N MET A 1 -21.46 87.87 -31.67
CA MET A 1 -21.44 87.22 -33.00
C MET A 1 -20.35 86.15 -32.91
N SER A 2 -20.68 84.91 -32.56
CA SER A 2 -21.22 83.88 -33.48
C SER A 2 -20.22 83.70 -34.62
N ASP A 3 -19.58 82.56 -34.91
CA ASP A 3 -19.97 81.15 -34.75
C ASP A 3 -18.70 80.31 -35.16
N PRO A 4 -18.75 79.02 -35.54
CA PRO A 4 -18.24 77.88 -34.77
C PRO A 4 -17.09 77.10 -35.46
N SER A 5 -16.24 76.45 -34.67
CA SER A 5 -15.38 75.35 -35.13
C SER A 5 -15.89 74.04 -34.53
N GLN A 6 -16.53 73.22 -35.36
CA GLN A 6 -16.99 71.88 -35.00
C GLN A 6 -15.84 70.89 -35.07
N SER A 7 -15.46 70.34 -33.92
CA SER A 7 -14.56 69.18 -33.80
C SER A 7 -15.40 67.91 -33.73
N GLN A 8 -15.10 66.95 -34.60
CA GLN A 8 -15.77 65.65 -34.70
C GLN A 8 -15.31 64.74 -33.54
N GLN A 9 -16.28 64.19 -32.79
CA GLN A 9 -16.07 63.06 -31.88
C GLN A 9 -16.13 61.73 -32.66
N PRO A 10 -15.27 60.73 -32.37
CA PRO A 10 -15.44 59.38 -32.86
C PRO A 10 -16.49 58.61 -32.06
N LYS A 11 -17.31 57.83 -32.80
CA LYS A 11 -18.33 56.91 -32.31
C LYS A 11 -17.68 55.77 -31.51
N SER A 12 -18.01 55.67 -30.23
CA SER A 12 -17.78 54.47 -29.42
C SER A 12 -18.71 53.34 -29.88
N ALA A 13 -18.12 52.24 -30.34
CA ALA A 13 -18.83 51.00 -30.62
C ALA A 13 -19.17 50.30 -29.29
N LEU A 14 -20.44 49.93 -29.14
CA LEU A 14 -20.95 49.07 -28.07
C LEU A 14 -20.40 47.65 -28.23
N LEU A 15 -19.67 47.17 -27.23
CA LEU A 15 -19.38 45.74 -27.04
C LEU A 15 -20.62 45.03 -26.44
N PRO A 16 -20.90 43.78 -26.85
CA PRO A 16 -21.99 43.00 -26.28
C PRO A 16 -21.63 42.45 -24.89
N ASN A 17 -22.62 42.49 -23.99
CA ASN A 17 -22.60 41.89 -22.66
C ASN A 17 -22.07 40.45 -22.67
N GLU A 18 -20.91 40.24 -22.05
CA GLU A 18 -20.49 38.91 -21.61
C GLU A 18 -21.37 38.49 -20.45
N LYS A 19 -22.21 37.48 -20.73
CA LYS A 19 -23.07 36.83 -19.77
C LYS A 19 -22.18 35.85 -18.99
N THR A 20 -21.79 36.23 -17.78
CA THR A 20 -21.11 35.35 -16.81
C THR A 20 -21.94 34.08 -16.62
N ILE A 21 -21.46 32.96 -17.16
CA ILE A 21 -22.00 31.63 -16.90
C ILE A 21 -21.24 31.12 -15.67
N GLU A 22 -21.91 31.08 -14.51
CA GLU A 22 -21.38 30.40 -13.34
C GLU A 22 -21.27 28.89 -13.62
N PRO A 23 -20.11 28.25 -13.44
CA PRO A 23 -20.00 26.81 -13.54
C PRO A 23 -20.67 26.18 -12.32
N SER A 24 -21.86 25.61 -12.51
CA SER A 24 -22.49 24.72 -11.53
C SER A 24 -21.74 23.39 -11.47
N SER A 25 -20.58 23.39 -10.81
CA SER A 25 -19.80 22.20 -10.49
C SER A 25 -20.05 21.81 -9.04
N SER A 26 -21.17 21.14 -8.79
CA SER A 26 -21.31 20.31 -7.60
C SER A 26 -20.68 18.95 -7.91
N ALA A 27 -19.36 18.91 -8.07
CA ALA A 27 -18.64 17.66 -7.97
C ALA A 27 -18.86 17.13 -6.53
N PRO A 28 -19.20 15.84 -6.36
CA PRO A 28 -19.36 15.28 -5.02
C PRO A 28 -18.01 15.36 -4.32
N THR A 29 -17.87 16.31 -3.42
CA THR A 29 -16.73 16.39 -2.51
C THR A 29 -16.76 15.12 -1.69
N LEU A 30 -15.84 14.19 -1.97
CA LEU A 30 -15.69 12.97 -1.21
C LEU A 30 -15.33 13.38 0.22
N ASP A 31 -16.33 13.41 1.10
CA ASP A 31 -16.15 13.81 2.49
C ASP A 31 -15.28 12.76 3.19
N LEU A 32 -14.02 13.14 3.44
CA LEU A 32 -13.03 12.32 4.14
C LEU A 32 -13.55 11.85 5.51
N THR A 33 -14.45 12.61 6.12
CA THR A 33 -15.11 12.26 7.39
C THR A 33 -16.02 11.05 7.23
N THR A 34 -16.78 11.00 6.12
CA THR A 34 -17.63 9.85 5.77
C THR A 34 -16.80 8.63 5.41
N LEU A 35 -15.68 8.80 4.70
CA LEU A 35 -14.75 7.71 4.41
C LEU A 35 -14.11 7.14 5.69
N TYR A 36 -13.73 8.01 6.62
CA TYR A 36 -13.17 7.63 7.91
C TYR A 36 -14.18 6.91 8.81
N ALA A 37 -15.45 7.36 8.80
CA ALA A 37 -16.54 6.69 9.50
C ALA A 37 -16.85 5.31 8.93
N VAL A 38 -16.82 5.13 7.61
CA VAL A 38 -16.98 3.82 6.95
C VAL A 38 -15.81 2.88 7.28
N LEU A 39 -14.57 3.39 7.28
CA LEU A 39 -13.39 2.63 7.68
C LEU A 39 -13.44 2.23 9.17
N GLN A 40 -13.88 3.13 10.06
CA GLN A 40 -14.09 2.79 11.47
C GLN A 40 -15.22 1.77 11.65
N ALA A 41 -16.32 1.87 10.91
CA ALA A 41 -17.43 0.93 10.97
C ALA A 41 -17.03 -0.47 10.47
N LEU A 42 -16.19 -0.56 9.42
CA LEU A 42 -15.60 -1.81 8.96
C LEU A 42 -14.60 -2.39 9.97
N ASN A 43 -13.89 -1.53 10.70
CA ASN A 43 -12.92 -1.94 11.74
C ASN A 43 -13.60 -2.33 13.08
N LEU A 44 -14.87 -1.97 13.28
CA LEU A 44 -15.67 -2.24 14.48
C LEU A 44 -16.57 -3.48 14.39
N GLN A 45 -16.61 -4.18 13.26
CA GLN A 45 -16.98 -5.59 13.27
C GLN A 45 -15.83 -6.40 13.88
N GLN A 46 -15.60 -6.18 15.18
CA GLN A 46 -14.90 -7.13 16.03
C GLN A 46 -15.67 -8.44 15.92
N GLN A 47 -15.16 -9.35 15.09
CA GLN A 47 -15.64 -10.72 15.12
C GLN A 47 -15.59 -11.17 16.58
N PRO A 48 -16.63 -11.87 17.08
CA PRO A 48 -16.56 -12.47 18.40
C PRO A 48 -15.23 -13.22 18.49
N GLN A 49 -14.39 -12.83 19.47
CA GLN A 49 -13.06 -13.38 19.69
C GLN A 49 -13.20 -14.90 19.72
N ARG A 50 -12.93 -15.55 18.58
CA ARG A 50 -13.02 -17.00 18.51
C ARG A 50 -11.99 -17.54 19.49
N PRO A 51 -12.35 -18.53 20.31
CA PRO A 51 -11.37 -19.14 21.20
C PRO A 51 -10.15 -19.54 20.38
N PRO A 52 -8.94 -19.34 20.90
CA PRO A 52 -7.73 -19.72 20.20
C PRO A 52 -7.84 -21.20 19.79
N PRO A 53 -7.44 -21.54 18.56
CA PRO A 53 -7.51 -22.91 18.07
C PRO A 53 -6.70 -23.81 19.01
N SER A 54 -7.29 -24.95 19.40
CA SER A 54 -6.58 -25.94 20.21
C SER A 54 -5.34 -26.45 19.46
N PHE A 55 -4.32 -26.90 20.18
CA PHE A 55 -3.10 -27.48 19.60
C PHE A 55 -3.39 -28.55 18.52
N LYS A 56 -4.39 -29.40 18.74
CA LYS A 56 -4.82 -30.44 17.78
C LYS A 56 -5.36 -29.87 16.46
N ALA A 57 -5.93 -28.67 16.48
CA ALA A 57 -6.46 -28.01 15.30
C ALA A 57 -5.37 -27.41 14.41
N LEU A 58 -4.14 -27.26 14.92
CA LEU A 58 -3.00 -26.72 14.18
C LEU A 58 -2.10 -27.78 13.56
N THR A 59 -2.23 -29.05 13.97
CA THR A 59 -1.48 -30.17 13.36
C THR A 59 -1.66 -30.27 11.83
N PRO A 60 -2.87 -30.05 11.26
CA PRO A 60 -3.05 -30.01 9.81
C PRO A 60 -2.22 -28.92 9.13
N MET A 61 -2.02 -27.76 9.78
CA MET A 61 -1.22 -26.65 9.26
C MET A 61 0.23 -27.10 8.99
N LEU A 62 0.85 -27.82 9.92
CA LEU A 62 2.20 -28.38 9.75
C LEU A 62 2.25 -29.48 8.70
N SER A 63 1.24 -30.34 8.62
CA SER A 63 1.19 -31.41 7.61
C SER A 63 1.04 -30.84 6.20
N THR A 64 0.34 -29.71 6.07
CA THR A 64 0.23 -28.98 4.80
C THR A 64 1.56 -28.30 4.48
N ALA A 65 2.25 -27.74 5.50
CA ALA A 65 3.57 -27.13 5.36
C ALA A 65 4.63 -28.06 4.76
N TRP A 66 4.58 -29.35 5.11
CA TRP A 66 5.49 -30.35 4.56
C TRP A 66 5.38 -30.52 3.03
N ASN A 67 4.21 -30.24 2.44
CA ASN A 67 4.03 -30.31 0.99
C ASN A 67 4.51 -29.04 0.26
N TRP A 68 4.88 -27.98 0.99
CA TRP A 68 5.21 -26.67 0.41
C TRP A 68 6.67 -26.46 0.09
N GLU A 69 7.57 -27.38 0.47
CA GLU A 69 8.93 -27.38 -0.08
C GLU A 69 8.92 -27.41 -1.63
N LYS A 70 7.82 -27.89 -2.21
CA LYS A 70 7.57 -27.95 -3.65
C LYS A 70 6.89 -26.71 -4.21
N ASP A 71 6.37 -25.82 -3.38
CA ASP A 71 5.72 -24.58 -3.80
C ASP A 71 6.71 -23.40 -3.71
N PRO A 72 7.20 -22.88 -4.85
CA PRO A 72 8.18 -21.80 -4.87
C PRO A 72 7.67 -20.49 -4.26
N VAL A 73 6.35 -20.31 -4.14
CA VAL A 73 5.75 -19.09 -3.57
C VAL A 73 5.87 -19.06 -2.04
N LEU A 74 5.85 -20.23 -1.40
CA LEU A 74 5.91 -20.37 0.06
C LEU A 74 7.34 -20.57 0.58
N LYS A 75 8.31 -20.75 -0.31
CA LYS A 75 9.72 -20.75 0.05
C LYS A 75 10.24 -19.32 0.14
N HIS A 76 10.56 -18.88 1.35
CA HIS A 76 11.13 -17.56 1.56
C HIS A 76 12.49 -17.44 0.86
N SER A 77 12.71 -16.28 0.27
CA SER A 77 13.97 -15.76 -0.24
C SER A 77 14.03 -14.27 0.06
N LYS A 78 15.22 -13.70 0.11
CA LYS A 78 15.42 -12.27 0.34
C LYS A 78 14.57 -11.36 -0.56
N ASP A 79 14.27 -11.81 -1.79
CA ASP A 79 13.61 -10.99 -2.81
C ASP A 79 12.07 -11.16 -2.85
N ASN A 80 11.51 -12.10 -2.09
CA ASN A 80 10.07 -12.41 -2.14
C ASN A 80 9.30 -12.15 -0.84
N TRP A 81 9.90 -11.43 0.13
CA TRP A 81 9.32 -11.14 1.44
C TRP A 81 7.85 -10.74 1.39
N LYS A 82 7.47 -9.77 0.53
CA LYS A 82 6.07 -9.28 0.45
C LYS A 82 5.08 -10.37 0.04
N SER A 83 5.43 -11.15 -0.99
CA SER A 83 4.55 -12.22 -1.49
C SER A 83 4.48 -13.35 -0.47
N TRP A 84 5.64 -13.74 0.08
CA TRP A 84 5.75 -14.77 1.09
C TRP A 84 4.97 -14.41 2.37
N SER A 85 5.17 -13.21 2.92
CA SER A 85 4.53 -12.75 4.16
C SER A 85 3.01 -12.65 4.00
N LYS A 86 2.52 -12.22 2.83
CA LYS A 86 1.09 -12.24 2.48
C LYS A 86 0.54 -13.66 2.46
N CYS A 87 1.22 -14.61 1.82
CA CYS A 87 0.80 -16.01 1.78
C CYS A 87 0.78 -16.64 3.18
N VAL A 88 1.83 -16.43 3.98
CA VAL A 88 1.87 -16.87 5.38
C VAL A 88 0.76 -16.23 6.19
N GLY A 89 0.51 -14.93 6.03
CA GLY A 89 -0.57 -14.22 6.70
C GLY A 89 -1.95 -14.81 6.38
N VAL A 90 -2.23 -15.15 5.12
CA VAL A 90 -3.47 -15.82 4.70
C VAL A 90 -3.63 -17.18 5.38
N ILE A 91 -2.55 -17.96 5.46
CA ILE A 91 -2.56 -19.26 6.15
C ILE A 91 -2.86 -19.07 7.63
N LEU A 92 -2.16 -18.17 8.31
CA LEU A 92 -2.40 -17.89 9.73
C LEU A 92 -3.86 -17.41 9.95
N CYS A 93 -4.42 -16.61 9.06
CA CYS A 93 -5.84 -16.23 9.10
C CYS A 93 -6.77 -17.45 8.92
N GLN A 94 -6.48 -18.34 7.98
CA GLN A 94 -7.27 -19.55 7.73
C GLN A 94 -7.36 -20.44 8.97
N TYR A 95 -6.28 -20.52 9.75
CA TYR A 95 -6.21 -21.29 10.99
C TYR A 95 -6.56 -20.49 12.25
N ASN A 96 -7.00 -19.23 12.13
CA ASN A 96 -7.31 -18.34 13.26
C ASN A 96 -6.12 -18.12 14.22
N THR A 97 -4.91 -18.06 13.68
CA THR A 97 -3.64 -17.87 14.39
C THR A 97 -2.92 -16.57 14.06
N SER A 98 -3.50 -15.71 13.21
CA SER A 98 -2.90 -14.41 12.87
C SER A 98 -2.65 -13.52 14.09
N ASN A 99 -3.43 -13.67 15.16
CA ASN A 99 -3.28 -12.92 16.41
C ASN A 99 -1.97 -13.22 17.17
N TYR A 100 -1.30 -14.34 16.88
CA TYR A 100 -0.02 -14.66 17.52
C TYR A 100 1.15 -13.86 16.93
N VAL A 101 1.00 -13.35 15.70
CA VAL A 101 2.00 -12.52 15.02
C VAL A 101 1.57 -11.05 14.90
N SER A 102 0.26 -10.78 14.88
CA SER A 102 -0.26 -9.41 14.75
C SER A 102 -0.34 -8.68 16.10
N SER A 103 0.16 -7.45 16.12
CA SER A 103 0.11 -6.54 17.29
C SER A 103 -1.28 -5.98 17.59
N LYS A 104 -2.26 -6.09 16.68
CA LYS A 104 -3.57 -5.44 16.80
C LYS A 104 -4.50 -6.09 17.83
N THR A 105 -4.28 -7.35 18.13
CA THR A 105 -5.11 -8.16 19.03
C THR A 105 -4.21 -9.06 19.84
N TYR A 106 -3.38 -8.47 20.72
CA TYR A 106 -2.57 -9.24 21.66
C TYR A 106 -3.52 -10.08 22.53
N GLN A 107 -3.59 -11.38 22.29
CA GLN A 107 -4.31 -12.28 23.17
C GLN A 107 -3.58 -12.27 24.51
N MET A 108 -4.26 -11.84 25.56
CA MET A 108 -3.76 -12.00 26.92
C MET A 108 -3.40 -13.47 27.15
N VAL A 109 -2.19 -13.70 27.65
CA VAL A 109 -1.74 -15.04 28.08
C VAL A 109 -2.79 -15.60 29.04
N PRO A 110 -3.33 -16.82 28.79
CA PRO A 110 -4.37 -17.37 29.65
C PRO A 110 -3.93 -17.42 31.13
N PRO A 111 -4.84 -17.11 32.07
CA PRO A 111 -4.50 -17.10 33.49
C PRO A 111 -4.36 -18.51 34.07
N ASP A 112 -5.00 -19.51 33.47
CA ASP A 112 -4.95 -20.90 33.88
C ASP A 112 -3.78 -21.66 33.25
N ALA A 113 -3.30 -22.71 33.94
CA ALA A 113 -2.09 -23.44 33.53
C ALA A 113 -2.30 -24.22 32.22
N GLU A 114 -3.49 -24.80 32.01
CA GLU A 114 -3.81 -25.57 30.81
C GLU A 114 -3.90 -24.67 29.57
N GLY A 115 -4.54 -23.51 29.71
CA GLY A 115 -4.59 -22.46 28.70
C GLY A 115 -3.20 -21.96 28.33
N ARG A 116 -2.30 -21.77 29.31
CA ARG A 116 -0.90 -21.40 29.03
C ARG A 116 -0.16 -22.46 28.21
N ILE A 117 -0.27 -23.73 28.58
CA ILE A 117 0.38 -24.83 27.84
C ILE A 117 -0.12 -24.88 26.40
N ASN A 118 -1.43 -24.75 26.20
CA ASN A 118 -2.02 -24.73 24.85
C ASN A 118 -1.57 -23.50 24.05
N TRP A 119 -1.53 -22.33 24.70
CA TRP A 119 -1.09 -21.08 24.08
C TRP A 119 0.38 -21.15 23.66
N GLU A 120 1.26 -21.62 24.54
CA GLU A 120 2.70 -21.79 24.27
C GLU A 120 2.95 -22.86 23.20
N GLY A 121 2.19 -23.96 23.22
CA GLY A 121 2.23 -24.99 22.18
C GLY A 121 1.86 -24.44 20.80
N ALA A 122 0.81 -23.62 20.72
CA ALA A 122 0.42 -22.93 19.48
C ALA A 122 1.50 -21.94 19.03
N TYR A 123 2.09 -21.19 19.96
CA TYR A 123 3.15 -20.23 19.70
C TYR A 123 4.38 -20.90 19.09
N ASN A 124 4.87 -21.95 19.72
CA ASN A 124 6.00 -22.75 19.25
C ASN A 124 5.71 -23.40 17.89
N MET A 125 4.47 -23.83 17.66
CA MET A 125 4.07 -24.41 16.37
C MET A 125 4.12 -23.36 15.25
N ILE A 126 3.68 -22.14 15.51
CA ILE A 126 3.74 -21.03 14.54
C ILE A 126 5.19 -20.62 14.27
N CYS A 127 6.04 -20.55 15.31
CA CYS A 127 7.47 -20.34 15.13
C CYS A 127 8.09 -21.41 14.23
N GLY A 128 7.87 -22.69 14.56
CA GLY A 128 8.36 -23.82 13.79
C GLY A 128 7.90 -23.76 12.34
N PHE A 129 6.61 -23.49 12.14
CA PHE A 129 6.03 -23.29 10.82
C PHE A 129 6.73 -22.19 10.02
N ILE A 130 6.86 -20.98 10.56
CA ILE A 130 7.53 -19.86 9.88
C ILE A 130 8.96 -20.25 9.52
N LEU A 131 9.70 -20.80 10.49
CA LEU A 131 11.10 -21.18 10.30
C LEU A 131 11.30 -22.27 9.25
N THR A 132 10.35 -23.21 9.10
CA THR A 132 10.41 -24.25 8.06
C THR A 132 10.21 -23.72 6.65
N THR A 133 9.59 -22.54 6.50
CA THR A 133 9.43 -21.89 5.20
C THR A 133 10.63 -21.05 4.79
N ILE A 134 11.60 -20.86 5.70
CA ILE A 134 12.83 -20.10 5.48
C ILE A 134 13.97 -21.05 5.10
N SER A 135 14.85 -20.60 4.21
CA SER A 135 16.05 -21.34 3.83
C SER A 135 16.91 -21.64 5.07
N LEU A 136 17.39 -22.88 5.20
CA LEU A 136 18.29 -23.29 6.30
C LEU A 136 19.56 -22.44 6.43
N LYS A 137 19.99 -21.78 5.34
CA LYS A 137 21.14 -20.86 5.36
C LYS A 137 20.83 -19.52 6.03
N GLU A 138 19.57 -19.12 6.02
CA GLU A 138 19.09 -17.82 6.49
C GLU A 138 18.51 -17.91 7.92
N ILE A 139 18.21 -19.11 8.41
CA ILE A 139 17.58 -19.32 9.71
C ILE A 139 18.46 -18.93 10.91
N GLY A 140 19.78 -18.85 10.72
CA GLY A 140 20.78 -18.68 11.79
C GLY A 140 20.46 -17.58 12.80
N PRO A 141 20.20 -16.33 12.37
CA PRO A 141 19.87 -15.21 13.25
C PRO A 141 18.58 -15.40 14.06
N PHE A 142 17.65 -16.24 13.60
CA PHE A 142 16.31 -16.37 14.17
C PHE A 142 16.17 -17.57 15.12
N LYS A 143 17.19 -18.44 15.23
CA LYS A 143 17.12 -19.71 15.99
C LYS A 143 16.83 -19.55 17.48
N SER A 144 17.25 -18.43 18.07
CA SER A 144 17.05 -18.16 19.50
C SER A 144 15.68 -17.57 19.82
N ILE A 145 14.92 -17.16 18.80
CA ILE A 145 13.63 -16.50 18.99
C ILE A 145 12.56 -17.57 19.21
N THR A 146 12.03 -17.62 20.43
CA THR A 146 10.96 -18.55 20.80
C THR A 146 9.58 -17.93 20.66
N ALA A 147 9.51 -16.61 20.49
CA ALA A 147 8.26 -15.89 20.40
C ALA A 147 7.83 -15.63 18.96
N ALA A 148 6.65 -16.12 18.55
CA ALA A 148 6.17 -15.99 17.16
C ALA A 148 6.03 -14.54 16.70
N LYS A 149 5.64 -13.66 17.63
CA LYS A 149 5.55 -12.22 17.37
C LYS A 149 6.94 -11.61 17.15
N GLU A 150 7.86 -11.86 18.08
CA GLU A 150 9.24 -11.37 17.98
C GLU A 150 9.93 -11.91 16.72
N LEU A 151 9.64 -13.16 16.35
CA LEU A 151 10.13 -13.78 15.13
C LEU A 151 9.59 -13.04 13.91
N TRP A 152 8.28 -12.78 13.87
CA TRP A 152 7.65 -12.04 12.79
C TRP A 152 8.21 -10.62 12.64
N GLU A 153 8.33 -9.89 13.75
CA GLU A 153 8.89 -8.54 13.80
C GLU A 153 10.37 -8.52 13.36
N SER A 154 11.16 -9.51 13.80
CA SER A 154 12.58 -9.62 13.39
C SER A 154 12.72 -9.94 11.91
N LEU A 155 11.85 -10.79 11.37
CA LEU A 155 11.83 -11.08 9.94
C LEU A 155 11.41 -9.86 9.14
N GLU A 156 10.41 -9.12 9.61
CA GLU A 156 9.98 -7.86 9.01
C GLU A 156 11.11 -6.83 9.05
N GLU A 157 11.82 -6.69 10.17
CA GLU A 157 12.94 -5.77 10.29
C GLU A 157 14.09 -6.12 9.33
N VAL A 158 14.35 -7.41 9.08
CA VAL A 158 15.46 -7.85 8.21
C VAL A 158 15.09 -7.81 6.73
N TYR A 159 13.86 -8.21 6.39
CA TYR A 159 13.46 -8.49 5.01
C TYR A 159 12.43 -7.50 4.44
N ASN A 160 11.71 -6.78 5.29
CA ASN A 160 10.81 -5.69 4.87
C ASN A 160 11.53 -4.34 4.77
N GLN A 161 12.86 -4.34 4.73
CA GLN A 161 13.60 -3.12 4.44
C GLN A 161 13.50 -2.87 2.93
N PRO A 162 12.90 -1.74 2.50
CA PRO A 162 13.06 -1.32 1.11
C PRO A 162 14.55 -1.26 0.80
N GLY A 163 15.01 -2.14 -0.08
CA GLY A 163 16.36 -2.03 -0.60
C GLY A 163 16.47 -0.69 -1.33
N LEU A 164 17.51 0.08 -1.05
CA LEU A 164 17.83 1.30 -1.82
C LEU A 164 17.78 1.04 -3.33
N LEU A 165 18.23 -0.14 -3.76
CA LEU A 165 18.18 -0.58 -5.16
C LEU A 165 16.75 -0.83 -5.67
N SER A 166 15.85 -1.38 -4.86
CA SER A 166 14.45 -1.58 -5.30
C SER A 166 13.71 -0.24 -5.43
N HIS A 167 14.02 0.73 -4.58
CA HIS A 167 13.56 2.11 -4.72
C HIS A 167 14.10 2.74 -6.00
N CYS A 168 15.40 2.61 -6.28
CA CYS A 168 16.00 3.10 -7.51
C CYS A 168 15.40 2.45 -8.77
N ASP A 169 15.12 1.15 -8.74
CA ASP A 169 14.50 0.43 -9.86
C ASP A 169 13.07 0.88 -10.12
N ILE A 170 12.25 1.04 -9.07
CA ILE A 170 10.88 1.57 -9.22
C ILE A 170 10.91 3.01 -9.71
N ASN A 171 11.76 3.86 -9.11
CA ASN A 171 11.91 5.24 -9.56
C ASN A 171 12.34 5.28 -11.03
N SER A 172 13.28 4.43 -11.44
CA SER A 172 13.68 4.31 -12.85
C SER A 172 12.51 3.89 -13.75
N LYS A 173 11.66 2.95 -13.32
CA LYS A 173 10.46 2.56 -14.08
C LYS A 173 9.45 3.68 -14.19
N ILE A 174 9.25 4.46 -13.11
CA ILE A 174 8.40 5.64 -13.12
C ILE A 174 8.97 6.66 -14.11
N TRP A 175 10.25 7.03 -13.98
CA TRP A 175 10.93 8.01 -14.85
C TRP A 175 10.91 7.65 -16.33
N ASN A 176 11.04 6.36 -16.64
CA ASN A 176 11.08 5.87 -18.01
C ASN A 176 9.72 5.38 -18.50
N HIS A 177 8.63 5.61 -17.75
CA HIS A 177 7.29 5.21 -18.16
C HIS A 177 6.89 6.01 -19.42
N PRO A 178 6.71 5.36 -20.58
CA PRO A 178 6.44 6.07 -21.82
C PRO A 178 5.01 6.61 -21.80
N PHE A 179 4.87 7.93 -21.93
CA PHE A 179 3.58 8.52 -22.24
C PHE A 179 3.38 8.52 -23.75
N SER A 180 2.31 7.88 -24.20
CA SER A 180 1.94 7.83 -25.62
C SER A 180 0.62 8.50 -25.87
N TRP A 181 0.59 9.40 -26.85
CA TRP A 181 -0.64 10.01 -27.35
C TRP A 181 -1.58 9.03 -28.05
N SER A 182 -1.07 7.85 -28.42
CA SER A 182 -1.86 6.80 -29.08
C SER A 182 -2.68 5.96 -28.09
N SER A 183 -2.36 6.00 -26.80
CA SER A 183 -3.00 5.18 -25.77
C SER A 183 -3.99 6.03 -24.98
N PRO A 184 -5.13 5.48 -24.51
CA PRO A 184 -6.03 6.20 -23.62
C PRO A 184 -5.28 6.70 -22.38
N ILE A 185 -5.56 7.93 -21.95
CA ILE A 185 -4.92 8.52 -20.76
C ILE A 185 -5.24 7.75 -19.48
N ALA A 186 -6.42 7.12 -19.42
CA ALA A 186 -6.85 6.32 -18.28
C ALA A 186 -5.96 5.10 -18.05
N ASP A 187 -5.56 4.42 -19.13
CA ASP A 187 -4.71 3.22 -19.04
C ASP A 187 -3.29 3.60 -18.58
N GLN A 188 -2.74 4.69 -19.13
CA GLN A 188 -1.43 5.22 -18.74
C GLN A 188 -1.40 5.69 -17.28
N LEU A 189 -2.50 6.29 -16.81
CA LEU A 189 -2.68 6.65 -15.41
C LEU A 189 -2.78 5.43 -14.50
N HIS A 190 -3.46 4.38 -14.95
CA HIS A 190 -3.57 3.13 -14.21
C HIS A 190 -2.20 2.47 -14.02
N ASP A 191 -1.42 2.34 -15.10
CA ASP A 191 -0.06 1.77 -15.06
C ASP A 191 0.85 2.58 -14.12
N LEU A 192 0.77 3.92 -14.19
CA LEU A 192 1.49 4.80 -13.27
C LEU A 192 1.04 4.61 -11.83
N TRP A 193 -0.26 4.47 -11.58
CA TRP A 193 -0.80 4.19 -10.24
C TRP A 193 -0.33 2.85 -9.70
N GLU A 194 -0.18 1.81 -10.53
CA GLU A 194 0.39 0.54 -10.10
C GLU A 194 1.88 0.67 -9.70
N LEU A 195 2.66 1.45 -10.46
CA LEU A 195 4.05 1.75 -10.13
C LEU A 195 4.18 2.56 -8.82
N ILE A 196 3.31 3.55 -8.63
CA ILE A 196 3.21 4.35 -7.41
C ILE A 196 2.78 3.45 -6.24
N GLY A 197 1.77 2.61 -6.43
CA GLY A 197 1.33 1.64 -5.44
C GLY A 197 2.49 0.73 -5.01
N SER A 198 3.29 0.27 -5.98
CA SER A 198 4.49 -0.52 -5.72
C SER A 198 5.54 0.25 -4.90
N LEU A 199 5.68 1.56 -5.11
CA LEU A 199 6.54 2.45 -4.31
C LEU A 199 6.01 2.59 -2.87
N TYR A 200 4.71 2.84 -2.69
CA TYR A 200 4.06 2.91 -1.37
C TYR A 200 4.17 1.60 -0.59
N GLU A 201 4.07 0.46 -1.28
CA GLU A 201 4.26 -0.83 -0.64
C GLU A 201 5.71 -1.04 -0.20
N GLN A 202 6.70 -0.34 -0.79
CA GLN A 202 8.10 -0.39 -0.34
C GLN A 202 8.35 0.53 0.87
N GLY A 203 7.48 1.50 1.14
CA GLY A 203 7.58 2.38 2.31
C GLY A 203 6.81 3.68 2.08
N ILE A 204 6.90 4.61 3.04
CA ILE A 204 6.33 5.95 2.86
C ILE A 204 7.17 6.63 1.77
N PRO A 205 6.61 6.94 0.58
CA PRO A 205 7.32 7.73 -0.41
C PRO A 205 7.68 9.06 0.24
N SER A 206 8.92 9.47 0.04
CA SER A 206 9.38 10.75 0.57
C SER A 206 8.53 11.87 -0.02
N GLU A 207 8.42 12.99 0.67
CA GLU A 207 7.72 14.19 0.16
C GLU A 207 8.25 14.60 -1.23
N ASN A 208 9.53 14.31 -1.49
CA ASN A 208 10.17 14.50 -2.79
C ASN A 208 9.58 13.60 -3.89
N ASP A 209 9.21 12.35 -3.59
CA ASP A 209 8.64 11.40 -4.56
C ASP A 209 7.25 11.86 -5.05
N LEU A 210 6.46 12.50 -4.17
CA LEU A 210 5.17 13.12 -4.52
C LEU A 210 5.35 14.39 -5.35
N TYR A 211 6.29 15.25 -4.98
CA TYR A 211 6.64 16.43 -5.78
C TYR A 211 7.15 16.05 -7.18
N LEU A 212 7.88 14.95 -7.28
CA LEU A 212 8.39 14.40 -8.54
C LEU A 212 7.27 13.96 -9.48
N LEU A 213 6.20 13.34 -8.97
CA LEU A 213 5.02 13.01 -9.77
C LEU A 213 4.34 14.25 -10.36
N VAL A 214 4.21 15.31 -9.58
CA VAL A 214 3.65 16.59 -10.04
C VAL A 214 4.54 17.22 -11.11
N ILE A 215 5.86 17.15 -10.96
CA ILE A 215 6.80 17.66 -11.97
C ILE A 215 6.73 16.83 -13.25
N MET A 216 6.70 15.50 -13.16
CA MET A 216 6.58 14.60 -14.32
C MET A 216 5.29 14.80 -15.10
N TRP A 217 4.17 15.00 -14.39
CA TRP A 217 2.89 15.34 -14.99
C TRP A 217 2.97 16.65 -15.78
N ASN A 218 3.62 17.67 -15.21
CA ASN A 218 3.77 18.98 -15.86
C ASN A 218 4.74 18.95 -17.05
N LEU A 219 5.84 18.19 -16.96
CA LEU A 219 6.84 18.09 -18.03
C LEU A 219 6.36 17.28 -19.24
N ASN A 220 5.46 16.32 -19.04
CA ASN A 220 4.87 15.53 -20.12
C ASN A 220 3.55 16.13 -20.64
N SER A 221 3.10 17.26 -20.10
CA SER A 221 1.94 17.98 -20.63
C SER A 221 2.37 18.81 -21.85
N PRO A 222 1.79 18.56 -23.05
CA PRO A 222 2.25 19.11 -24.31
C PRO A 222 2.07 20.63 -24.40
N ASP A 223 1.15 21.21 -23.63
CA ASP A 223 0.88 22.64 -23.61
C ASP A 223 2.04 23.46 -23.01
N MET A 224 2.88 22.87 -22.16
CA MET A 224 4.04 23.54 -21.56
C MET A 224 5.28 23.52 -22.48
N ALA A 225 5.38 22.54 -23.39
CA ALA A 225 6.50 22.47 -24.34
C ALA A 225 6.43 23.57 -25.41
N SER A 226 5.23 24.09 -25.71
CA SER A 226 5.02 25.20 -26.66
C SER A 226 5.23 26.60 -26.07
N GLU A 227 5.20 26.78 -24.74
CA GLU A 227 5.36 28.11 -24.12
C GLU A 227 6.78 28.42 -23.63
N VAL A 228 7.68 27.42 -23.56
CA VAL A 228 9.03 27.58 -22.96
C VAL A 228 10.16 27.67 -24.00
N LEU A 229 9.87 27.47 -25.28
CA LEU A 229 10.84 27.66 -26.37
C LEU A 229 10.49 28.89 -27.21
N PRO A 230 11.17 30.04 -27.02
CA PRO A 230 11.16 31.13 -27.99
C PRO A 230 11.91 30.78 -29.29
#